data_AF-A0A843CUY8-F1
#
_entry.id   AF-A0A843CUY8-F1
#
_cell.length_a   1.000
_cell.length_b   1.000
_cell.length_c   1.000
_cell.angle_alpha   90.00
_cell.angle_beta   90.00
_cell.angle_gamma   90.00
#
_symmetry.space_group_name_H-M   'P 1'
#
loop_
_entity.id
_entity.type
_entity.pdbx_description
1 polymer ?
#
loop_
_entity_poly.entity_id
_entity_poly.type
_entity_poly.pdbx_seq_one_letter_code
_entity_poly.pdbx_strand_id
1 'polypeptide(L)'
;MYGKAAVYYDAVYSWKDYEKETKKLHKFIQLHKISHGNTLLDVACGPGNHLVFLKKLYAVEGLDLNPIQLAQARKKLPHVRFYKRDMRISTLARRTMS
;
A
#
# COMPACT_ATOMS: atom_id res chain seq x y z
N MET A 1 10.45 17.12 13.33
CA MET A 1 10.57 17.94 12.11
C MET A 1 9.77 17.33 10.95
N TYR A 2 8.45 17.54 10.90
CA TYR A 2 7.59 17.03 9.79
C TYR A 2 6.62 18.07 9.21
N GLY A 3 6.61 19.32 9.70
CA GLY A 3 5.66 20.33 9.23
C GLY A 3 6.01 20.94 7.87
N LYS A 4 7.30 21.20 7.60
CA LYS A 4 7.73 21.84 6.35
C LYS A 4 7.91 20.87 5.18
N ALA A 5 8.13 19.58 5.43
CA ALA A 5 8.31 18.58 4.36
C ALA A 5 6.97 18.12 3.74
N ALA A 6 5.86 18.19 4.47
CA ALA A 6 4.55 17.75 3.98
C ALA A 6 4.06 18.55 2.75
N VAL A 7 4.29 19.87 2.73
CA VAL A 7 3.90 20.74 1.60
C VAL A 7 4.71 20.41 0.34
N TYR A 8 6.02 20.15 0.48
CA TYR A 8 6.84 19.68 -0.64
C TYR A 8 6.47 18.25 -1.06
N TYR A 9 6.06 17.39 -0.13
CA TYR A 9 5.63 16.03 -0.43
C TYR A 9 4.32 16.00 -1.22
N ASP A 10 3.30 16.76 -0.80
CA ASP A 10 2.04 16.87 -1.54
C ASP A 10 2.26 17.53 -2.91
N ALA A 11 3.11 18.55 -3.01
CA ALA A 11 3.46 19.15 -4.31
C ALA A 11 4.18 18.14 -5.23
N VAL A 12 5.08 17.32 -4.67
CA VAL A 12 5.81 16.26 -5.40
C VAL A 12 4.92 15.06 -5.77
N TYR A 13 3.82 14.82 -5.06
CA TYR A 13 2.92 13.69 -5.36
C TYR A 13 1.59 14.11 -6.01
N SER A 14 1.31 15.41 -6.14
CA SER A 14 0.09 15.96 -6.74
C SER A 14 -0.08 15.61 -8.23
N TRP A 15 1.00 15.29 -8.93
CA TRP A 15 0.95 14.89 -10.34
C TRP A 15 0.65 13.40 -10.56
N LYS A 16 0.63 12.57 -9.50
CA LYS A 16 0.46 11.13 -9.65
C LYS A 16 -1.02 10.78 -9.80
N ASP A 17 -1.39 10.39 -11.02
CA ASP A 17 -2.64 9.70 -11.30
C ASP A 17 -2.55 8.25 -10.79
N TYR A 18 -2.82 8.10 -9.49
CA TYR A 18 -2.83 6.82 -8.79
C TYR A 18 -3.80 5.81 -9.41
N GLU A 19 -4.90 6.26 -10.02
CA GLU A 19 -5.84 5.37 -10.70
C GLU A 19 -5.20 4.79 -11.97
N LYS A 20 -4.59 5.63 -12.81
CA LYS A 20 -3.89 5.19 -14.01
C LYS A 20 -2.69 4.30 -13.69
N GLU A 21 -1.92 4.63 -12.66
CA GLU A 21 -0.81 3.78 -12.20
C GLU A 21 -1.31 2.40 -11.74
N THR A 22 -2.40 2.35 -10.96
CA THR A 22 -2.95 1.08 -10.47
C THR A 22 -3.58 0.23 -11.57
N LYS A 23 -4.14 0.83 -12.63
CA LYS A 23 -4.55 0.11 -13.84
C LYS A 23 -3.37 -0.57 -14.54
N LYS A 24 -2.23 0.12 -14.67
CA LYS A 24 -1.00 -0.48 -15.23
C LYS A 24 -0.48 -1.60 -14.34
N LEU A 25 -0.44 -1.37 -13.03
CA LEU A 25 0.00 -2.37 -12.05
C LEU A 25 -0.91 -3.61 -12.09
N HIS A 26 -2.23 -3.44 -12.19
CA HIS A 26 -3.15 -4.56 -12.33
C HIS A 26 -2.83 -5.41 -13.56
N LYS A 27 -2.65 -4.79 -14.74
CA LYS A 27 -2.27 -5.52 -15.96
C LYS A 27 -0.96 -6.29 -15.79
N PHE A 28 0.04 -5.66 -15.18
CA PHE A 28 1.33 -6.30 -14.91
C PHE A 28 1.19 -7.51 -13.98
N ILE A 29 0.43 -7.38 -12.90
CA ILE A 29 0.15 -8.49 -11.98
C ILE A 29 -0.59 -9.61 -12.71
N GLN A 30 -1.64 -9.33 -13.48
CA GLN A 30 -2.37 -10.38 -14.20
C GLN A 30 -1.48 -11.13 -15.21
N LEU A 31 -0.53 -10.44 -15.83
CA LEU A 31 0.38 -11.04 -16.79
C LEU A 31 1.44 -11.94 -16.15
N HIS A 32 1.91 -11.59 -14.95
CA HIS A 32 3.09 -12.23 -14.34
C HIS A 32 2.82 -13.00 -13.04
N LYS A 33 1.62 -12.88 -12.46
CA LYS A 33 1.27 -13.58 -11.23
C LYS A 33 1.22 -15.08 -11.46
N ILE A 34 1.95 -15.82 -10.62
CA ILE A 34 2.00 -17.29 -10.63
C ILE A 34 1.15 -17.88 -9.49
N SER A 35 0.88 -17.10 -8.44
CA SER A 35 0.09 -17.56 -7.29
C SER A 35 -1.40 -17.66 -7.64
N HIS A 36 -2.13 -18.59 -6.99
CA HIS A 36 -3.59 -18.67 -7.12
C HIS A 36 -4.33 -17.67 -6.20
N GLY A 37 -3.69 -17.24 -5.10
CA GLY A 37 -4.30 -16.34 -4.11
C GLY A 37 -4.42 -14.90 -4.60
N ASN A 38 -5.37 -14.12 -4.07
CA ASN A 38 -5.62 -12.73 -4.51
C ASN A 38 -5.16 -11.64 -3.52
N THR A 39 -4.29 -12.00 -2.58
CA THR A 39 -3.76 -11.05 -1.59
C THR A 39 -2.61 -10.26 -2.18
N LEU A 40 -2.64 -8.93 -2.01
CA LEU A 40 -1.59 -8.02 -2.46
C LEU A 40 -1.07 -7.23 -1.27
N LEU A 41 0.24 -7.34 -1.00
CA LEU A 41 0.93 -6.54 0.00
C LEU A 41 1.63 -5.37 -0.67
N ASP A 42 1.23 -4.15 -0.32
CA ASP A 42 1.92 -2.92 -0.73
C ASP A 42 2.96 -2.54 0.32
N VAL A 43 4.23 -2.54 -0.07
CA VAL A 43 5.39 -2.32 0.81
C VAL A 43 5.86 -0.86 0.68
N ALA A 44 6.10 -0.20 1.81
CA ALA A 44 6.18 1.27 1.89
C ALA A 44 4.93 1.94 1.30
N CYS A 45 3.75 1.48 1.74
CA CYS A 45 2.46 1.91 1.19
C CYS A 45 2.13 3.40 1.46
N GLY A 46 2.90 4.08 2.32
CA GLY A 46 2.67 5.46 2.69
C GLY A 46 1.24 5.67 3.20
N PRO A 47 0.53 6.72 2.74
CA PRO A 47 -0.82 7.04 3.19
C PRO A 47 -1.89 6.19 2.46
N GLY A 48 -1.49 5.12 1.76
CA GLY A 48 -2.40 4.15 1.12
C GLY A 48 -3.05 4.61 -0.18
N ASN A 49 -2.47 5.59 -0.90
CA ASN A 49 -3.09 6.15 -2.11
C ASN A 49 -3.29 5.10 -3.23
N HIS A 50 -2.33 4.19 -3.44
CA HIS A 50 -2.50 3.07 -4.38
C HIS A 50 -3.57 2.08 -3.91
N LEU A 51 -3.58 1.77 -2.61
CA LEU A 51 -4.49 0.79 -2.01
C LEU A 51 -5.97 1.18 -2.15
N VAL A 52 -6.29 2.48 -2.20
CA VAL A 52 -7.66 2.97 -2.44
C VAL A 52 -8.25 2.42 -3.75
N PHE A 53 -7.42 2.28 -4.78
CA PHE A 53 -7.84 1.74 -6.07
C PHE A 53 -7.64 0.22 -6.14
N LEU A 54 -6.50 -0.28 -5.66
CA LEU A 54 -6.17 -1.71 -5.72
C LEU A 54 -7.12 -2.58 -4.89
N LYS A 55 -7.72 -2.06 -3.81
CA LYS A 55 -8.71 -2.81 -3.00
C LYS A 55 -9.93 -3.28 -3.79
N LYS A 56 -10.23 -2.65 -4.94
CA LYS A 56 -11.33 -3.03 -5.83
C LYS A 56 -11.04 -4.32 -6.60
N LEU A 57 -9.77 -4.72 -6.67
CA LEU A 57 -9.26 -5.81 -7.50
C LEU A 57 -8.58 -6.91 -6.67
N TYR A 58 -8.06 -6.56 -5.49
CA TYR A 58 -7.23 -7.43 -4.65
C TYR A 58 -7.66 -7.37 -3.18
N ALA A 59 -7.38 -8.46 -2.44
CA ALA A 59 -7.40 -8.44 -0.98
C ALA A 59 -6.12 -7.74 -0.50
N VAL A 60 -6.20 -6.44 -0.28
CA VAL A 60 -5.00 -5.63 -0.03
C VAL A 60 -4.58 -5.60 1.44
N GLU A 61 -3.28 -5.50 1.64
CA GLU A 61 -2.63 -5.18 2.91
C GLU A 61 -1.52 -4.16 2.65
N GLY A 62 -1.16 -3.38 3.67
CA GLY A 62 -0.08 -2.39 3.57
C GLY A 62 0.96 -2.53 4.66
N LEU A 63 2.21 -2.21 4.34
CA LEU A 63 3.31 -2.12 5.30
C LEU A 63 4.06 -0.81 5.10
N ASP A 64 4.37 -0.10 6.19
CA ASP A 64 5.21 1.09 6.16
C ASP A 64 5.96 1.26 7.49
N LEU A 65 7.09 1.95 7.50
CA LEU A 65 7.86 2.24 8.71
C LEU A 65 7.28 3.44 9.47
N ASN A 66 6.65 4.39 8.77
CA ASN A 66 6.19 5.65 9.33
C ASN A 66 4.77 5.54 9.93
N PRO A 67 4.61 5.67 11.26
CA PRO A 67 3.31 5.55 11.91
C PRO A 67 2.32 6.66 11.52
N ILE A 68 2.78 7.85 11.13
CA ILE A 68 1.92 8.96 10.70
C ILE A 68 1.24 8.62 9.37
N GLN A 69 2.00 8.06 8.42
CA GLN A 69 1.49 7.60 7.13
C GLN A 69 0.46 6.48 7.33
N LEU A 70 0.77 5.50 8.18
CA LEU A 70 -0.16 4.42 8.51
C LEU A 70 -1.45 4.92 9.18
N ALA A 71 -1.37 5.94 10.04
CA ALA A 71 -2.55 6.54 10.64
C ALA A 71 -3.46 7.17 9.56
N GLN A 72 -2.89 7.87 8.57
CA GLN A 72 -3.65 8.39 7.43
C GLN A 72 -4.23 7.26 6.57
N ALA A 73 -3.45 6.21 6.30
CA ALA A 73 -3.90 5.07 5.51
C ALA A 73 -5.08 4.34 6.18
N ARG A 74 -5.03 4.12 7.50
CA ARG A 74 -6.13 3.51 8.28
C ARG A 74 -7.40 4.35 8.26
N LYS A 75 -7.29 5.69 8.32
CA LYS A 75 -8.45 6.58 8.19
C LYS A 75 -9.12 6.44 6.81
N LYS A 76 -8.32 6.33 5.73
CA LYS A 76 -8.83 6.13 4.37
C LYS A 76 -9.39 4.72 4.14
N LEU A 77 -8.81 3.72 4.79
CA LEU A 77 -9.06 2.30 4.54
C LEU A 77 -9.24 1.53 5.86
N PRO A 78 -10.35 1.74 6.59
CA PRO A 78 -10.52 1.22 7.95
C PRO A 78 -10.55 -0.31 8.04
N HIS A 79 -10.90 -1.00 6.95
CA HIS A 79 -10.97 -2.47 6.89
C HIS A 79 -9.71 -3.13 6.32
N VAL A 80 -8.69 -2.35 5.97
CA VAL A 80 -7.43 -2.89 5.43
C VAL A 80 -6.44 -3.11 6.56
N ARG A 81 -5.76 -4.26 6.54
CA ARG A 81 -4.69 -4.55 7.49
C ARG A 81 -3.43 -3.77 7.11
N PHE A 82 -2.89 -3.06 8.10
CA PHE A 82 -1.64 -2.33 7.99
C PHE A 82 -0.64 -2.77 9.04
N TYR A 83 0.64 -2.87 8.66
CA TYR A 83 1.73 -3.28 9.52
C TYR A 83 2.77 -2.15 9.65
N LYS A 84 3.12 -1.75 10.88
CA LYS A 84 4.29 -0.90 11.13
C LYS A 84 5.53 -1.81 11.16
N ARG A 85 6.31 -1.84 10.09
CA ARG A 85 7.48 -2.73 10.00
C ARG A 85 8.49 -2.18 9.00
N ASP A 86 9.76 -2.52 9.24
CA ASP A 86 10.85 -2.28 8.31
C ASP A 86 10.85 -3.37 7.24
N MET A 87 10.77 -2.98 5.96
CA MET A 87 10.78 -3.93 4.84
C MET A 87 12.08 -4.74 4.72
N ARG A 88 13.18 -4.24 5.31
CA ARG A 88 14.49 -4.90 5.31
C ARG A 88 14.53 -6.11 6.24
N ILE A 89 13.56 -6.22 7.15
CA ILE A 89 13.45 -7.33 8.10
C ILE A 89 12.41 -8.33 7.57
N SER A 90 12.89 -9.51 7.19
CA SER A 90 12.23 -10.43 6.25
C SER A 90 11.05 -11.26 6.77
N THR A 91 10.54 -11.04 7.99
CA THR A 91 9.54 -11.95 8.57
C THR A 91 8.11 -11.40 8.50
N LEU A 92 7.38 -11.69 7.42
CA LEU A 92 5.92 -11.78 7.46
C LEU A 92 5.53 -13.25 7.69
N ALA A 93 5.58 -13.71 8.94
CA ALA A 93 4.99 -15.00 9.28
C ALA A 93 3.47 -14.93 9.11
N ARG A 94 2.92 -15.56 8.06
CA ARG A 94 1.49 -15.85 7.98
C ARG A 94 1.23 -17.21 8.61
N ARG A 95 0.34 -17.26 9.59
CA ARG A 95 -0.37 -18.49 9.95
C ARG A 95 -1.50 -18.66 8.93
N THR A 96 -1.38 -19.64 8.05
CA THR A 96 -2.54 -20.16 7.31
C THR A 96 -3.40 -20.92 8.32
N MET A 97 -4.56 -20.37 8.67
CA MET A 97 -5.61 -21.19 9.26
C MET A 97 -6.18 -22.02 8.11
N SER A 98 -5.90 -23.33 8.16
CA SER A 98 -6.62 -24.34 7.40
C SER A 98 -8.02 -24.52 7.95
#